data_AF-A0A423FGD2-F1
#
_entry.id   AF-A0A423FGD2-F1
#
_cell.length_a   1.000
_cell.length_b   1.000
_cell.length_c   1.000
_cell.angle_alpha   90.00
_cell.angle_beta   90.00
_cell.angle_gamma   90.00
#
_symmetry.space_group_name_H-M   'P 1'
#
loop_
_entity.id
_entity.type
_entity.pdbx_description
1 polymer ?
#
loop_
_entity_poly.entity_id
_entity_poly.type
_entity_poly.pdbx_seq_one_letter_code
_entity_poly.pdbx_strand_id
1 'polypeptide(L)'
;MNRLQHDVLKYIYERNEVKVRVLTGAMERKYNDHRDFYPLAGLVLEGFIGFTGGLPTLRQDETITHQDAYLLSRVFQCYSQGTGNQRYQEVTILTGAGESDVFIAAKGLLYFHEYKEKRKEWWAVAALGLVSAIVAGCVTGALVAS
;
A
#
# COMPACT_ATOMS: atom_id res chain seq x y z
N MET A 1 -0.53 9.02 -0.14
CA MET A 1 -0.82 7.65 -0.62
C MET A 1 -1.78 7.74 -1.81
N ASN A 2 -1.36 7.27 -3.00
CA ASN A 2 -2.28 7.14 -4.15
C ASN A 2 -3.20 5.92 -3.96
N ARG A 3 -4.32 5.85 -4.71
CA ARG A 3 -5.29 4.74 -4.69
C ARG A 3 -4.63 3.37 -4.90
N LEU A 4 -3.76 3.22 -5.89
CA LEU A 4 -3.05 1.96 -6.13
C LEU A 4 -2.19 1.52 -4.93
N GLN A 5 -1.47 2.46 -4.30
CA GLN A 5 -0.69 2.17 -3.09
C GLN A 5 -1.61 1.80 -1.93
N HIS A 6 -2.75 2.47 -1.77
CA HIS A 6 -3.73 2.13 -0.74
C HIS A 6 -4.31 0.73 -0.96
N ASP A 7 -4.68 0.38 -2.19
CA ASP A 7 -5.29 -0.91 -2.52
C ASP A 7 -4.28 -2.07 -2.30
N VAL A 8 -3.02 -1.89 -2.72
CA VAL A 8 -1.94 -2.84 -2.45
C VAL A 8 -1.68 -2.98 -0.95
N LEU A 9 -1.57 -1.86 -0.24
CA LEU A 9 -1.33 -1.86 1.21
C LEU A 9 -2.49 -2.53 1.96
N LYS A 10 -3.73 -2.29 1.52
CA LYS A 10 -4.93 -2.91 2.08
C LYS A 10 -4.94 -4.42 1.86
N TYR A 11 -4.58 -4.86 0.66
CA TYR A 11 -4.49 -6.29 0.33
C TYR A 11 -3.52 -7.04 1.26
N ILE A 12 -2.37 -6.42 1.56
CA ILE A 12 -1.35 -6.96 2.48
C ILE A 12 -1.86 -6.91 3.92
N TYR A 13 -2.45 -5.79 4.36
CA TYR A 13 -2.99 -5.61 5.71
C TYR A 13 -4.05 -6.66 6.07
N GLU A 14 -4.93 -7.00 5.13
CA GLU A 14 -5.97 -8.01 5.35
C GLU A 14 -5.42 -9.44 5.52
N ARG A 15 -4.18 -9.69 5.09
CA ARG A 15 -3.53 -11.01 5.12
C ARG A 15 -2.36 -11.11 6.08
N ASN A 16 -1.94 -9.99 6.68
CA ASN A 16 -0.71 -9.79 7.48
C ASN A 16 0.61 -10.05 6.72
N GLU A 17 0.68 -11.12 5.96
CA GLU A 17 1.85 -11.54 5.18
C GLU A 17 1.40 -12.16 3.86
N VAL A 18 2.12 -11.85 2.77
CA VAL A 18 1.79 -12.29 1.41
C VAL A 18 3.07 -12.63 0.66
N LYS A 19 3.08 -13.79 -0.02
CA LYS A 19 4.14 -14.15 -0.97
C LYS A 19 4.23 -13.08 -2.07
N VAL A 20 5.44 -12.58 -2.33
CA VAL A 20 5.67 -11.51 -3.33
C VAL A 20 5.13 -11.90 -4.70
N ARG A 21 5.28 -13.17 -5.11
CA ARG A 21 4.73 -13.68 -6.38
C ARG A 21 3.21 -13.59 -6.45
N VAL A 22 2.52 -13.93 -5.36
CA VAL A 22 1.06 -13.86 -5.29
C VAL A 22 0.61 -12.41 -5.36
N LEU A 23 1.31 -11.52 -4.65
CA LEU A 23 1.03 -10.10 -4.68
C LEU A 23 1.24 -9.50 -6.07
N THR A 24 2.38 -9.77 -6.72
CA THR A 24 2.69 -9.22 -8.05
C THR A 24 1.78 -9.77 -9.14
N GLY A 25 1.27 -11.00 -8.99
CA GLY A 25 0.26 -11.57 -9.88
C GLY A 25 -1.16 -11.02 -9.66
N ALA A 26 -1.47 -10.54 -8.46
CA ALA A 26 -2.78 -9.95 -8.14
C ALA A 26 -2.88 -8.45 -8.47
N MET A 27 -1.75 -7.77 -8.67
CA MET A 27 -1.72 -6.36 -9.04
C MET A 27 -2.23 -6.14 -10.46
N GLU A 28 -3.04 -5.08 -10.65
CA GLU A 28 -3.42 -4.64 -11.98
C GLU A 28 -2.20 -4.08 -12.73
N ARG A 29 -1.97 -4.58 -13.95
CA ARG A 29 -0.81 -4.23 -14.77
C ARG A 29 -1.22 -3.38 -15.96
N LYS A 30 -0.64 -2.19 -16.09
CA LYS A 30 -0.91 -1.28 -17.21
C LYS A 30 0.18 -1.37 -18.28
N TYR A 31 1.44 -1.40 -17.86
CA TYR A 31 2.59 -1.37 -18.76
C TYR A 31 3.17 -2.77 -19.03
N ASN A 32 2.79 -3.76 -18.22
CA ASN A 32 3.35 -5.11 -18.22
C ASN A 32 4.87 -5.14 -18.04
N ASP A 33 5.40 -4.19 -17.26
CA ASP A 33 6.83 -4.08 -16.96
C ASP A 33 7.08 -3.61 -15.51
N HIS A 34 8.34 -3.30 -15.17
CA HIS A 34 8.73 -2.89 -13.83
C HIS A 34 8.00 -1.63 -13.33
N ARG A 35 7.50 -0.77 -14.23
CA ARG A 35 6.84 0.49 -13.86
C ARG A 35 5.53 0.26 -13.12
N ASP A 36 4.89 -0.88 -13.35
CA ASP A 36 3.67 -1.27 -12.61
C ASP A 36 3.95 -1.51 -11.11
N PHE A 37 5.21 -1.75 -10.71
CA PHE A 37 5.59 -2.05 -9.33
C PHE A 37 6.17 -0.86 -8.56
N TYR A 38 6.22 0.34 -9.15
CA TYR A 38 6.58 1.55 -8.39
C TYR A 38 5.71 1.80 -7.16
N PRO A 39 4.38 1.59 -7.19
CA PRO A 39 3.55 1.72 -6.00
C PRO A 39 4.02 0.80 -4.87
N LEU A 40 4.36 -0.45 -5.20
CA LEU A 40 4.85 -1.43 -4.24
C LEU A 40 6.23 -1.07 -3.70
N ALA A 41 7.15 -0.65 -4.57
CA ALA A 41 8.47 -0.18 -4.16
C ALA A 41 8.41 1.04 -3.24
N GLY A 42 7.52 2.00 -3.54
CA GLY A 42 7.29 3.16 -2.68
C GLY A 42 6.79 2.77 -1.29
N LEU A 43 5.87 1.79 -1.18
CA LEU A 43 5.39 1.31 0.11
C LEU A 43 6.51 0.69 0.97
N VAL A 44 7.44 -0.05 0.35
CA VAL A 44 8.60 -0.62 1.06
C VAL A 44 9.52 0.50 1.55
N LEU A 45 9.90 1.42 0.67
CA LEU A 45 10.86 2.49 1.00
C LEU A 45 10.31 3.48 2.01
N GLU A 46 9.02 3.78 1.94
CA GLU A 46 8.36 4.65 2.90
C GLU A 46 8.08 3.94 4.25
N GLY A 47 8.37 2.63 4.35
CA GLY A 47 8.26 1.84 5.57
C GLY A 47 6.83 1.41 5.91
N PHE A 48 5.90 1.44 4.96
CA PHE A 48 4.53 0.94 5.16
C PHE A 48 4.46 -0.58 5.15
N ILE A 49 5.36 -1.24 4.43
CA ILE A 49 5.49 -2.70 4.35
C ILE A 49 6.94 -3.11 4.48
N GLY A 50 7.16 -4.31 5.03
CA GLY A 50 8.46 -4.98 5.01
C GLY A 50 8.56 -5.94 3.83
N PHE A 51 9.77 -6.17 3.36
CA PHE A 51 10.09 -7.10 2.29
C PHE A 51 11.26 -7.99 2.72
N THR A 52 11.08 -9.32 2.66
CA THR A 52 12.11 -10.28 3.13
C THR A 52 13.07 -10.74 2.04
N GLY A 53 12.84 -10.33 0.79
CA GLY A 53 13.72 -10.73 -0.31
C GLY A 53 15.08 -10.04 -0.26
N GLY A 54 16.07 -10.68 -0.86
CA GLY A 54 17.40 -10.11 -1.00
C GLY A 54 17.34 -8.81 -1.81
N LEU A 55 17.67 -7.70 -1.16
CA LEU A 55 18.00 -6.46 -1.87
C LEU A 55 19.45 -6.61 -2.39
N PRO A 56 19.73 -6.26 -3.65
CA PRO A 56 21.11 -6.12 -4.10
C PRO A 56 21.80 -5.11 -3.17
N THR A 57 22.97 -5.47 -2.64
CA THR A 57 23.72 -4.64 -1.70
C THR A 57 23.97 -3.27 -2.32
N LEU A 58 23.37 -2.24 -1.74
CA LEU A 58 23.68 -0.86 -2.07
C LEU A 58 25.13 -0.58 -1.71
N ARG A 59 25.83 0.20 -2.55
CA ARG A 59 27.16 0.68 -2.22
C ARG A 59 27.05 1.52 -0.94
N GLN A 60 28.01 1.34 -0.02
CA GLN A 60 28.00 1.79 1.38
C GLN A 60 27.77 3.30 1.64
N ASP A 61 27.59 4.14 0.63
CA ASP A 61 27.67 5.60 0.74
C ASP A 61 26.49 6.36 0.13
N GLU A 62 25.44 5.67 -0.35
CA GLU A 62 24.32 6.35 -1.02
C GLU A 62 23.10 6.44 -0.10
N THR A 63 22.65 7.67 0.13
CA THR A 63 21.35 7.98 0.71
C THR A 63 20.23 7.31 -0.11
N ILE A 64 19.16 6.88 0.55
CA ILE A 64 17.96 6.26 -0.05
C ILE A 64 17.30 7.30 -0.97
N THR A 65 17.73 7.39 -2.23
CA THR A 65 17.35 8.48 -3.12
C THR A 65 17.07 7.93 -4.51
N HIS A 66 15.83 7.47 -4.74
CA HIS A 66 15.26 7.06 -6.03
C HIS A 66 15.84 5.84 -6.77
N GLN A 67 17.14 5.57 -6.69
CA GLN A 67 17.75 4.36 -7.26
C GLN A 67 17.16 3.08 -6.64
N ASP A 68 16.80 3.15 -5.35
CA ASP A 68 16.23 2.02 -4.62
C ASP A 68 14.82 1.68 -5.11
N ALA A 69 14.00 2.68 -5.48
CA ALA A 69 12.65 2.46 -5.98
C ALA A 69 12.68 1.78 -7.35
N TYR A 70 13.60 2.26 -8.21
CA TYR A 70 13.82 1.68 -9.52
C TYR A 70 14.34 0.25 -9.43
N LEU A 71 15.37 0.01 -8.63
CA LEU A 71 15.95 -1.32 -8.42
C LEU A 71 14.91 -2.29 -7.85
N LEU A 72 14.18 -1.88 -6.82
CA LEU A 72 13.18 -2.70 -6.16
C LEU A 72 12.00 -3.01 -7.08
N SER A 73 11.59 -2.06 -7.93
CA SER A 73 10.56 -2.32 -8.95
C SER A 73 10.99 -3.40 -9.95
N ARG A 74 12.27 -3.45 -10.31
CA ARG A 74 12.85 -4.49 -11.20
C ARG A 74 12.95 -5.84 -10.47
N VAL A 75 13.25 -5.83 -9.18
CA VAL A 75 13.21 -7.03 -8.33
C VAL A 75 11.79 -7.61 -8.30
N PHE A 76 10.76 -6.79 -8.08
CA PHE A 76 9.37 -7.25 -8.14
C PHE A 76 8.96 -7.74 -9.52
N GLN A 77 9.43 -7.09 -10.57
CA GLN A 77 9.25 -7.57 -11.94
C GLN A 77 9.87 -8.95 -12.14
N CYS A 78 11.08 -9.23 -11.62
CA CYS A 78 11.65 -10.57 -11.63
C CYS A 78 10.70 -11.56 -10.94
N TYR A 79 10.27 -11.27 -9.70
CA TYR A 79 9.36 -12.16 -8.96
C TYR A 79 8.05 -12.44 -9.72
N SER A 80 7.56 -11.48 -10.50
CA SER A 80 6.35 -11.65 -11.33
C SER A 80 6.51 -12.67 -12.48
N GLN A 81 7.74 -13.03 -12.86
CA GLN A 81 8.00 -13.95 -13.98
C GLN A 81 7.78 -15.44 -13.65
N GLY A 82 7.51 -15.81 -12.39
CA GLY A 82 7.16 -17.17 -12.00
C GLY A 82 8.14 -17.83 -11.02
N THR A 83 8.62 -19.03 -11.32
CA THR A 83 9.55 -19.81 -10.48
C THR A 83 10.87 -20.06 -11.23
N GLY A 84 11.97 -20.24 -10.49
CA GLY A 84 13.28 -20.58 -11.06
C GLY A 84 14.20 -19.36 -11.22
N ASN A 85 15.20 -19.47 -12.10
CA ASN A 85 16.13 -18.39 -12.38
C ASN A 85 15.41 -17.28 -13.15
N GLN A 86 15.15 -16.17 -12.48
CA GLN A 86 14.47 -15.02 -13.06
C GLN A 86 15.46 -13.94 -13.38
N ARG A 87 15.27 -13.31 -14.53
CA ARG A 87 16.11 -12.22 -14.96
C ARG A 87 15.27 -11.12 -15.59
N TYR A 88 15.47 -9.91 -15.09
CA TYR A 88 14.90 -8.72 -15.68
C TYR A 88 15.99 -7.65 -15.75
N GLN A 89 16.39 -7.34 -16.98
CA GLN A 89 17.53 -6.46 -17.26
C GLN A 89 18.80 -6.98 -16.53
N GLU A 90 19.42 -6.15 -15.69
CA GLU A 90 20.59 -6.48 -14.87
C GLU A 90 20.24 -7.13 -13.51
N VAL A 91 18.95 -7.26 -13.17
CA VAL A 91 18.55 -7.93 -11.91
C VAL A 91 18.36 -9.41 -12.19
N THR A 92 19.03 -10.26 -11.42
CA THR A 92 18.90 -11.71 -11.50
C THR A 92 18.57 -12.26 -10.12
N ILE A 93 17.51 -13.05 -10.03
CA ILE A 93 17.13 -13.79 -8.83
C ILE A 93 17.46 -15.26 -9.10
N LEU A 94 18.47 -15.77 -8.39
CA LEU A 94 18.93 -17.15 -8.54
C LEU A 94 18.03 -18.09 -7.73
N THR A 95 17.78 -19.27 -8.32
CA THR A 95 17.01 -20.35 -7.69
C THR A 95 17.75 -20.81 -6.44
N GLY A 96 17.17 -20.62 -5.26
CA GLY A 96 17.77 -21.00 -3.97
C GLY A 96 17.55 -19.97 -2.85
N ALA A 97 17.31 -18.70 -3.20
CA ALA A 97 16.66 -17.77 -2.29
C ALA A 97 15.20 -18.21 -2.17
N GLY A 98 14.73 -18.55 -0.97
CA GLY A 98 13.34 -18.97 -0.73
C GLY A 98 12.31 -17.97 -1.26
N GLU A 99 11.03 -18.34 -1.25
CA GLU A 99 9.97 -17.41 -1.63
C GLU A 99 9.99 -16.18 -0.72
N SER A 100 10.15 -15.00 -1.32
CA SER A 100 10.13 -13.74 -0.60
C SER A 100 8.72 -13.33 -0.21
N ASP A 101 8.64 -12.67 0.93
CA ASP A 101 7.40 -12.25 1.58
C ASP A 101 7.34 -10.73 1.68
N VAL A 102 6.11 -10.23 1.62
CA VAL A 102 5.77 -8.86 1.97
C VAL A 102 4.83 -8.91 3.16
N PHE A 103 5.13 -8.12 4.18
CA PHE A 103 4.33 -8.05 5.40
C PHE A 103 4.04 -6.60 5.79
N ILE A 104 2.98 -6.40 6.56
CA ILE A 104 2.62 -5.07 7.05
C ILE A 104 3.67 -4.57 8.07
N ALA A 105 4.19 -3.36 7.89
CA ALA A 105 5.10 -2.74 8.85
C ALA A 105 4.33 -1.81 9.80
N ALA A 106 5.01 -1.34 10.86
CA ALA A 106 4.41 -0.49 11.90
C ALA A 106 3.71 0.77 11.33
N LYS A 107 4.30 1.42 10.33
CA LYS A 107 3.71 2.59 9.68
C LYS A 107 2.45 2.25 8.88
N GLY A 108 2.41 1.07 8.25
CA GLY A 108 1.22 0.52 7.59
C GLY A 108 0.07 0.27 8.56
N LEU A 109 0.38 -0.30 9.73
CA LEU A 109 -0.60 -0.51 10.79
C LEU A 109 -1.17 0.82 11.31
N LEU A 110 -0.29 1.80 11.59
CA LEU A 110 -0.69 3.12 12.06
C LEU A 110 -1.59 3.83 11.05
N TYR A 111 -1.24 3.77 9.76
CA TYR A 111 -2.04 4.36 8.68
C TYR A 111 -3.47 3.83 8.67
N PHE A 112 -3.67 2.51 8.78
CA PHE A 112 -5.02 1.96 8.80
C PHE A 112 -5.78 2.22 10.10
N HIS A 113 -5.06 2.41 11.21
CA HIS A 113 -5.66 2.85 12.46
C HIS A 113 -6.21 4.28 12.32
N GLU A 114 -5.37 5.24 11.92
CA GLU A 114 -5.75 6.64 11.68
C GLU A 114 -6.88 6.74 10.64
N TYR A 115 -6.81 5.95 9.56
CA TYR A 115 -7.82 5.94 8.52
C TYR A 115 -9.19 5.44 9.01
N LYS A 116 -9.22 4.49 9.97
CA LYS A 116 -10.47 4.04 10.61
C LYS A 116 -11.00 5.09 11.58
N GLU A 117 -10.13 5.68 12.39
CA GLU A 117 -10.50 6.73 13.35
C GLU A 117 -11.08 7.95 12.65
N LYS A 118 -10.40 8.46 11.62
CA LYS A 118 -10.89 9.61 10.83
C LYS A 118 -12.26 9.36 10.20
N ARG A 119 -12.53 8.12 9.74
CA ARG A 119 -13.86 7.78 9.22
C ARG A 119 -14.92 7.78 10.31
N LYS A 120 -14.59 7.30 11.52
CA LYS A 120 -15.49 7.36 12.67
C LYS A 120 -15.82 8.81 13.06
N GLU A 121 -14.84 9.69 13.06
CA GLU A 121 -15.05 11.13 13.30
C GLU A 121 -15.98 11.75 12.26
N TRP A 122 -15.76 11.46 10.98
CA TRP A 122 -16.63 11.94 9.90
C TRP A 122 -18.09 11.49 10.08
N TRP A 123 -18.32 10.22 10.45
CA TRP A 123 -19.66 9.72 10.75
C TRP A 123 -20.28 10.41 11.98
N ALA A 124 -19.49 10.68 13.02
CA ALA A 124 -19.97 11.40 14.20
C ALA A 124 -20.40 12.84 13.84
N VAL A 125 -19.59 13.55 13.05
CA VAL A 125 -19.91 14.92 12.59
C VAL A 125 -21.17 14.91 11.71
N ALA A 126 -21.29 13.95 10.79
CA ALA A 126 -22.48 13.81 9.95
C ALA A 126 -23.74 13.56 10.78
N ALA A 127 -23.66 12.70 11.80
CA ALA A 127 -24.77 12.42 12.70
C ALA A 127 -25.18 13.67 13.51
N LEU A 128 -24.22 14.40 14.06
CA LEU A 128 -24.49 15.65 14.79
C LEU A 128 -25.11 16.72 13.87
N GLY A 129 -24.61 16.84 12.64
CA GLY A 129 -25.18 17.74 11.63
C GLY A 129 -26.63 17.40 11.30
N LEU A 130 -26.94 16.11 11.13
CA LEU A 130 -28.29 15.63 10.88
C LEU A 130 -29.23 15.95 12.05
N VAL A 131 -28.81 15.68 13.29
CA VAL A 131 -29.61 15.99 14.49
C VAL A 131 -29.85 17.49 14.62
N SER A 132 -28.82 18.32 14.40
CA SER A 132 -28.95 19.77 14.44
C SER A 132 -29.94 20.29 13.41
N ALA A 133 -29.90 19.77 12.18
CA ALA A 133 -30.82 20.14 11.11
C ALA A 133 -32.29 19.76 11.44
N ILE A 134 -32.51 18.59 12.05
CA ILE A 134 -33.85 18.16 12.48
C ILE A 134 -34.38 19.11 13.57
N VAL A 135 -33.59 19.41 14.59
CA VAL A 135 -33.99 20.30 15.69
C VAL A 135 -34.30 21.70 15.16
N ALA A 136 -33.43 22.26 14.31
CA ALA A 136 -33.66 23.56 13.70
C ALA A 136 -34.96 23.58 12.87
N GLY A 137 -35.19 22.55 12.05
CA GLY A 137 -36.42 22.41 11.27
C GLY A 137 -37.68 22.35 12.14
N CYS A 138 -37.66 21.61 13.25
CA CYS A 138 -38.77 21.55 14.19
C CYS A 138 -39.04 22.91 14.85
N VAL A 139 -38.00 23.63 15.26
CA VAL A 139 -38.14 24.97 15.90
C VAL A 139 -38.71 25.98 14.90
N THR A 140 -38.16 26.05 13.69
CA THR A 140 -38.69 26.95 12.65
C THR A 140 -40.12 26.59 12.27
N GLY A 141 -40.43 25.30 12.12
CA GLY A 141 -41.79 24.84 11.84
C GLY A 141 -42.79 25.24 12.93
N ALA A 142 -42.39 25.13 14.20
CA ALA A 142 -43.23 25.56 15.32
C ALA A 142 -43.47 27.08 15.33
N LEU A 143 -42.45 27.89 15.03
CA LEU A 143 -42.56 29.36 14.97
C LEU A 143 -43.43 29.86 13.80
N VAL A 144 -43.46 29.13 12.68
CA VAL A 144 -44.31 29.49 11.53
C VAL A 144 -45.77 29.08 11.77
N ALA A 145 -46.01 28.07 12.60
CA ALA A 145 -47.35 27.56 12.91
C ALA A 145 -48.06 28.31 14.06
N SER A 146 -47.33 29.15 14.81
CA SER A 146 -47.85 30.04 15.87
C SER A 146 -48.16 31.43 15.34
#